data_AF-A0A372RZC9-F1
#
_entry.id   AF-A0A372RZC9-F1
#
_cell.length_a   1.000
_cell.length_b   1.000
_cell.length_c   1.000
_cell.angle_alpha   90.00
_cell.angle_beta   90.00
_cell.angle_gamma   90.00
#
_symmetry.space_group_name_H-M   'P 1'
#
loop_
_entity.id
_entity.type
_entity.pdbx_description
1 polymer ?
#
loop_
_entity_poly.entity_id
_entity_poly.type
_entity_poly.pdbx_seq_one_letter_code
_entity_poly.pdbx_strand_id
1 'polypeptide(L)'
;MLMEPNCILLGKTSLIDSFTVGVCDTNDINGKEVLFDQLKISGLKYLIYVEIKKYGININNDNYNELNLWKADITFGDKLKNLTKEQIFKNSEQLLPVTYFKKCFPDQDAVEKSLIFIQVPATAGPFHQGVPQVTSIEDAMKKILEGIHESMDVDNVDNNEPKPMALKQRDLKQAIDVIDRNFCNSLDKQEAIKKKNSHGKDKLSNPFMRWGTWHRKDTLW
;
A
#
# COMPACT_ATOMS: atom_id res chain seq x y z
N MET A 1 24.87 10.22 20.24
CA MET A 1 23.58 9.54 20.28
C MET A 1 23.10 9.29 18.86
N LEU A 2 22.61 8.07 18.61
CA LEU A 2 21.94 7.69 17.37
C LEU A 2 20.59 7.13 17.78
N MET A 3 19.53 7.70 17.23
CA MET A 3 18.16 7.19 17.35
C MET A 3 17.67 6.79 15.96
N GLU A 4 16.94 5.69 15.88
CA GLU A 4 16.50 5.11 14.60
C GLU A 4 14.98 4.88 14.60
N PRO A 5 14.16 5.95 14.51
CA PRO A 5 12.71 5.83 14.39
C PRO A 5 12.27 4.91 13.25
N ASN A 6 11.40 3.97 13.60
CA ASN A 6 10.74 3.08 12.65
C ASN A 6 9.70 3.85 11.84
N CYS A 7 9.78 3.73 10.53
CA CYS A 7 9.01 4.48 9.57
C CYS A 7 8.33 3.52 8.59
N ILE A 8 7.10 3.83 8.19
CA ILE A 8 6.37 3.07 7.18
C ILE A 8 5.53 4.02 6.32
N LEU A 9 5.47 3.76 5.01
CA LEU A 9 4.62 4.54 4.12
C LEU A 9 3.16 4.15 4.33
N LEU A 10 2.28 5.15 4.37
CA LEU A 10 0.84 4.93 4.48
C LEU A 10 0.34 4.09 3.28
N GLY A 11 -0.39 3.02 3.58
CA GLY A 11 -0.89 2.06 2.58
C GLY A 11 -0.07 0.77 2.49
N LYS A 12 1.12 0.72 3.11
CA LYS A 12 1.82 -0.54 3.35
C LYS A 12 1.15 -1.30 4.50
N THR A 13 1.09 -2.62 4.36
CA THR A 13 0.31 -3.50 5.24
C THR A 13 1.17 -4.46 6.08
N SER A 14 2.50 -4.35 5.99
CA SER A 14 3.44 -5.23 6.68
C SER A 14 4.58 -4.44 7.28
N LEU A 15 5.04 -4.81 8.48
CA LEU A 15 6.26 -4.27 9.09
C LEU A 15 7.52 -4.58 8.26
N ILE A 16 7.48 -5.57 7.37
CA ILE A 16 8.58 -5.85 6.44
C ILE A 16 8.80 -4.68 5.46
N ASP A 17 7.76 -3.88 5.19
CA ASP A 17 7.86 -2.66 4.38
C ASP A 17 8.34 -1.44 5.18
N SER A 18 8.65 -1.60 6.47
CA SER A 18 9.18 -0.51 7.29
C SER A 18 10.67 -0.30 7.05
N PHE A 19 11.14 0.90 7.38
CA PHE A 19 12.54 1.30 7.31
C PHE A 19 12.86 2.23 8.48
N THR A 20 14.14 2.43 8.76
CA THR A 20 14.60 3.33 9.83
C THR A 20 15.20 4.60 9.26
N VAL A 21 15.15 5.68 10.03
CA VAL A 21 15.79 6.95 9.70
C VAL A 21 16.74 7.33 10.82
N GLY A 22 18.02 7.47 10.52
CA GLY A 22 19.02 7.85 11.51
C GLY A 22 18.87 9.31 11.95
N VAL A 23 18.77 9.51 13.26
CA VAL A 23 18.81 10.82 13.93
C VAL A 23 20.02 10.85 14.85
N CYS A 24 21.00 11.66 14.51
CA CYS A 24 22.30 11.74 15.19
C CYS A 24 22.36 12.93 16.17
N ASP A 25 23.45 13.05 16.92
CA ASP A 25 23.77 14.24 17.73
C ASP A 25 23.74 15.52 16.89
N THR A 26 24.21 15.38 15.65
CA THR A 26 24.31 16.44 14.66
C THR A 26 23.74 15.93 13.35
N ASN A 27 22.80 16.67 12.77
CA ASN A 27 22.06 16.26 11.58
C ASN A 27 22.26 17.30 10.48
N ASP A 28 22.56 16.85 9.27
CA ASP A 28 22.54 17.72 8.10
C ASP A 28 21.11 17.84 7.56
N ILE A 29 20.53 19.03 7.73
CA ILE A 29 19.21 19.38 7.22
C ILE A 29 19.38 20.38 6.08
N ASN A 30 19.45 19.86 4.86
CA ASN A 30 19.57 20.65 3.64
C ASN A 30 20.80 21.58 3.62
N GLY A 31 21.97 21.03 3.95
CA GLY A 31 23.25 21.74 4.05
C GLY A 31 23.43 22.54 5.33
N LYS A 32 22.50 22.40 6.31
CA LYS A 32 22.56 23.10 7.59
C LYS A 32 22.70 22.10 8.72
N GLU A 33 23.73 22.31 9.52
CA GLU A 33 23.96 21.53 10.71
C GLU A 33 22.92 21.87 11.80
N VAL A 34 22.21 20.85 12.30
CA VAL A 34 21.20 20.99 13.36
C VAL A 34 21.49 19.99 14.47
N LEU A 35 21.69 20.50 15.68
CA LEU A 35 21.89 19.69 16.88
C LEU A 35 20.63 18.91 17.24
N PHE A 36 20.79 17.73 17.81
CA PHE A 36 19.71 16.84 18.25
C PHE A 36 18.65 17.58 19.09
N ASP A 37 19.08 18.34 20.10
CA ASP A 37 18.19 19.07 21.00
C ASP A 37 17.39 20.19 20.30
N GLN A 38 17.85 20.62 19.12
CA GLN A 38 17.20 21.65 18.31
C GLN A 38 16.44 21.07 17.11
N LEU A 39 16.56 19.77 16.86
CA LEU A 39 15.91 19.11 15.73
C LEU A 39 14.39 19.17 15.92
N LYS A 40 13.72 19.75 14.92
CA LYS A 40 12.25 19.79 14.84
C LYS A 40 11.73 18.67 13.93
N ILE A 41 10.45 18.36 14.06
CA ILE A 41 9.77 17.40 13.16
C ILE A 41 9.89 17.81 11.70
N SER A 42 9.95 19.11 11.36
CA SER A 42 10.27 19.56 10.00
C SER A 42 11.63 19.07 9.49
N GLY A 43 12.64 18.99 10.36
CA GLY A 43 13.94 18.39 10.04
C GLY A 43 13.85 16.88 9.89
N LEU A 44 13.07 16.20 10.73
CA LEU A 44 12.79 14.77 10.55
C LEU A 44 12.12 14.47 9.20
N LYS A 45 11.18 15.32 8.74
CA LYS A 45 10.57 15.20 7.40
C LYS A 45 11.64 15.22 6.29
N TYR A 46 12.65 16.08 6.41
CA TYR A 46 13.76 16.13 5.46
C TYR A 46 14.58 14.83 5.48
N LEU A 47 14.94 14.32 6.66
CA LEU A 47 15.70 13.07 6.79
C LEU A 47 14.93 11.88 6.20
N ILE A 48 13.62 11.79 6.49
CA ILE A 48 12.72 10.79 5.88
C ILE A 48 12.70 10.93 4.36
N TYR A 49 12.56 12.16 3.85
CA TYR A 49 12.53 12.42 2.42
C TYR A 49 13.82 11.94 1.72
N VAL A 50 14.99 12.24 2.29
CA VAL A 50 16.28 11.76 1.79
C VAL A 50 16.30 10.24 1.71
N GLU A 51 15.77 9.58 2.74
CA GLU A 51 15.71 8.12 2.80
C GLU A 51 14.76 7.54 1.73
N ILE A 52 13.51 8.00 1.67
CA ILE A 52 12.53 7.47 0.70
C ILE A 52 12.89 7.77 -0.76
N LYS A 53 13.64 8.85 -1.01
CA LYS A 53 14.16 9.18 -2.34
C LYS A 53 15.13 8.12 -2.85
N LYS A 54 15.89 7.46 -1.95
CA LYS A 54 16.76 6.32 -2.32
C LYS A 54 15.96 5.13 -2.85
N TYR A 55 14.72 4.97 -2.40
CA TYR A 55 13.79 3.93 -2.86
C TYR A 55 13.01 4.35 -4.13
N GLY A 56 13.32 5.50 -4.75
CA GLY A 56 12.67 5.97 -5.97
C GLY A 56 11.29 6.59 -5.76
N ILE A 57 10.91 6.91 -4.51
CA ILE A 57 9.64 7.58 -4.21
C ILE A 57 9.81 9.07 -4.44
N ASN A 58 9.12 9.60 -5.43
CA ASN A 58 9.14 11.03 -5.74
C ASN A 58 8.02 11.76 -4.99
N ILE A 59 8.36 12.84 -4.30
CA ILE A 59 7.39 13.76 -3.71
C ILE A 59 7.28 14.96 -4.65
N ASN A 60 6.07 15.52 -4.78
CA ASN A 60 5.82 16.67 -5.64
C ASN A 60 6.86 17.80 -5.39
N ASN A 61 7.58 18.16 -6.45
CA ASN A 61 8.61 19.21 -6.45
C ASN A 61 9.65 19.08 -5.31
N ASP A 62 9.98 17.86 -4.87
CA ASP A 62 10.90 17.61 -3.76
C ASP A 62 10.50 18.33 -2.44
N ASN A 63 9.23 18.73 -2.30
CA ASN A 63 8.73 19.50 -1.16
C ASN A 63 8.39 18.59 0.03
N TYR A 64 9.43 18.18 0.76
CA TYR A 64 9.28 17.32 1.95
C TYR A 64 8.39 17.90 3.06
N ASN A 65 8.12 19.22 3.05
CA ASN A 65 7.21 19.83 4.03
C ASN A 65 5.77 19.33 3.89
N GLU A 66 5.40 18.83 2.70
CA GLU A 66 4.08 18.26 2.41
C GLU A 66 3.86 16.86 3.00
N LEU A 67 4.92 16.20 3.49
CA LEU A 67 4.79 14.93 4.20
C LEU A 67 3.96 15.12 5.47
N ASN A 68 2.93 14.31 5.69
CA ASN A 68 2.27 14.21 6.98
C ASN A 68 2.81 13.01 7.74
N LEU A 69 3.20 13.23 8.99
CA LEU A 69 3.78 12.21 9.85
C LEU A 69 2.81 11.92 10.99
N TRP A 70 2.54 10.64 11.23
CA TRP A 70 1.67 10.19 12.30
C TRP A 70 2.39 9.16 13.16
N LYS A 71 2.44 9.37 14.47
CA LYS A 71 3.08 8.48 15.44
C LYS A 71 2.05 7.55 16.04
N ALA A 72 2.31 6.24 16.01
CA ALA A 72 1.55 5.23 16.71
C ALA A 72 2.48 4.35 17.54
N ASP A 73 1.91 3.52 18.42
CA ASP A 73 2.64 2.45 19.10
C ASP A 73 3.05 1.36 18.09
N ILE A 74 4.24 0.78 18.21
CA ILE A 74 4.76 -0.23 17.28
C ILE A 74 3.93 -1.53 17.29
N THR A 75 3.26 -1.86 18.40
CA THR A 75 2.30 -2.98 18.48
C THR A 75 1.10 -2.80 17.53
N PHE A 76 0.88 -1.58 17.04
CA PHE A 76 -0.08 -1.29 15.97
C PHE A 76 0.35 -1.91 14.63
N GLY A 77 1.66 -2.14 14.45
CA GLY A 77 2.25 -2.76 13.26
C GLY A 77 1.69 -4.15 12.95
N ASP A 78 1.47 -4.98 13.97
CA ASP A 78 0.94 -6.34 13.79
C ASP A 78 -0.49 -6.36 13.24
N LYS A 79 -1.20 -5.23 13.38
CA LYS A 79 -2.60 -5.08 12.94
C LYS A 79 -2.71 -4.43 11.56
N LEU A 80 -1.60 -3.99 10.95
CA LEU A 80 -1.57 -3.24 9.69
C LEU A 80 -2.41 -3.86 8.56
N LYS A 81 -2.40 -5.18 8.42
CA LYS A 81 -3.13 -5.91 7.37
C LYS A 81 -4.65 -5.70 7.42
N ASN A 82 -5.19 -5.39 8.60
CA ASN A 82 -6.62 -5.34 8.84
C ASN A 82 -7.14 -3.92 9.10
N LEU A 83 -6.28 -2.90 8.97
CA LEU A 83 -6.60 -1.52 9.34
C LEU A 83 -6.93 -0.64 8.13
N THR A 84 -7.97 0.19 8.25
CA THR A 84 -8.26 1.26 7.29
C THR A 84 -7.45 2.52 7.58
N LYS A 85 -7.32 3.43 6.61
CA LYS A 85 -6.64 4.72 6.81
C LYS A 85 -7.29 5.52 7.95
N GLU A 86 -8.62 5.52 8.08
CA GLU A 86 -9.27 6.24 9.18
C GLU A 86 -8.90 5.66 10.55
N GLN A 87 -8.78 4.34 10.66
CA GLN A 87 -8.36 3.70 11.90
C GLN A 87 -6.92 4.03 12.27
N ILE A 88 -6.03 4.18 11.28
CA ILE A 88 -4.66 4.65 11.51
C ILE A 88 -4.70 6.05 12.10
N PHE A 89 -5.41 6.99 11.47
CA PHE A 89 -5.48 8.38 11.95
C PHE A 89 -6.16 8.52 13.31
N LYS A 90 -7.16 7.68 13.62
CA LYS A 90 -7.83 7.69 14.92
C LYS A 90 -6.93 7.22 16.07
N ASN A 91 -6.01 6.29 15.80
CA ASN A 91 -5.15 5.66 16.81
C ASN A 91 -3.71 6.20 16.78
N SER A 92 -3.46 7.29 16.05
CA SER A 92 -2.14 7.91 15.95
C SER A 92 -2.18 9.40 16.27
N GLU A 93 -1.04 9.91 16.75
CA GLU A 93 -0.82 11.32 17.01
C GLU A 93 -0.15 11.96 15.79
N GLN A 94 -0.72 13.06 15.28
CA GLN A 94 -0.06 13.81 14.21
C GLN A 94 1.17 14.54 14.75
N LEU A 95 2.33 14.29 14.13
CA LEU A 95 3.57 14.98 14.48
C LEU A 95 3.61 16.36 13.81
N LEU A 96 3.46 17.42 14.61
CA LEU A 96 3.45 18.79 14.12
C LEU A 96 4.86 19.27 13.76
N PRO A 97 5.07 19.94 12.60
CA PRO A 97 6.40 20.33 12.11
C PRO A 97 7.22 21.19 13.07
N VAL A 98 6.53 22.02 13.87
CA VAL A 98 7.15 22.98 14.80
C VAL A 98 7.66 22.35 16.09
N THR A 99 7.20 21.13 16.40
CA THR A 99 7.55 20.43 17.63
C THR A 99 8.98 19.88 17.55
N TYR A 100 9.68 19.88 18.68
CA TYR A 100 11.01 19.27 18.78
C TYR A 100 10.92 17.75 18.76
N PHE A 101 11.84 17.10 18.05
CA PHE A 101 11.95 15.65 17.97
C PHE A 101 12.04 15.02 19.37
N LYS A 102 12.93 15.53 20.22
CA LYS A 102 13.10 15.07 21.61
C LYS A 102 11.84 15.19 22.47
N LYS A 103 10.91 16.09 22.14
CA LYS A 103 9.63 16.18 22.86
C LYS A 103 8.68 15.02 22.48
N CYS A 104 8.73 14.58 21.23
CA CYS A 104 7.96 13.44 20.74
C CYS A 104 8.62 12.09 21.08
N PHE A 105 9.95 12.07 21.15
CA PHE A 105 10.80 10.91 21.37
C PHE A 105 11.90 11.27 22.40
N PRO A 106 11.58 11.24 23.71
CA PRO A 106 12.50 11.69 24.75
C PRO A 106 13.71 10.79 24.95
N ASP A 107 13.58 9.50 24.65
CA ASP A 107 14.58 8.47 24.85
C ASP A 107 14.46 7.35 23.80
N GLN A 108 15.40 6.41 23.86
CA GLN A 108 15.49 5.29 22.92
C GLN A 108 14.28 4.34 23.02
N ASP A 109 13.76 4.11 24.23
CA ASP A 109 12.60 3.25 24.46
C ASP A 109 11.35 3.82 23.77
N ALA A 110 11.16 5.14 23.84
CA ALA A 110 10.09 5.83 23.13
C ALA A 110 10.22 5.72 21.61
N VAL A 111 11.44 5.68 21.06
CA VAL A 111 11.68 5.47 19.63
C VAL A 111 11.34 4.03 19.23
N GLU A 112 11.83 3.04 19.98
CA GLU A 112 11.64 1.61 19.70
C GLU A 112 10.17 1.19 19.79
N LYS A 113 9.41 1.77 20.72
CA LYS A 113 7.98 1.52 20.88
C LYS A 113 7.10 2.30 19.91
N SER A 114 7.67 3.09 19.02
CA SER A 114 6.91 3.92 18.08
C SER A 114 7.06 3.47 16.64
N LEU A 115 5.99 3.65 15.89
CA LEU A 115 5.95 3.53 14.43
C LEU A 115 5.44 4.84 13.82
N ILE A 116 6.20 5.40 12.89
CA ILE A 116 5.86 6.64 12.17
C ILE A 116 5.25 6.27 10.82
N PHE A 117 3.97 6.61 10.63
CA PHE A 117 3.31 6.56 9.34
C PHE A 117 3.62 7.81 8.54
N ILE A 118 4.11 7.60 7.32
CA ILE A 118 4.44 8.66 6.37
C ILE A 118 3.35 8.72 5.32
N GLN A 119 2.55 9.77 5.37
CA GLN A 119 1.59 10.09 4.34
C GLN A 119 2.22 11.07 3.35
N VAL A 120 2.50 10.58 2.15
CA VAL A 120 2.91 11.44 1.02
C VAL A 120 1.71 12.23 0.49
N PRO A 121 1.90 13.47 0.03
CA PRO A 121 0.85 14.22 -0.64
C PRO A 121 0.34 13.44 -1.86
N ALA A 122 -0.98 13.35 -2.03
CA ALA A 122 -1.53 12.82 -3.27
C ALA A 122 -1.16 13.78 -4.39
N THR A 123 -0.48 13.28 -5.44
CA THR A 123 -0.29 14.05 -6.66
C THR A 123 -1.69 14.44 -7.15
N ALA A 124 -1.98 15.75 -7.14
CA ALA A 124 -3.14 16.29 -7.82
C ALA A 124 -2.88 16.19 -9.34
N GLY A 125 -2.90 14.97 -9.87
CA GLY A 125 -3.40 14.78 -11.23
C GLY A 125 -4.86 15.24 -11.24
N PRO A 126 -5.42 15.66 -12.39
CA PRO A 126 -6.81 16.10 -12.46
C PRO A 126 -7.69 15.05 -11.80
N PHE A 127 -8.22 15.40 -10.63
CA PHE A 127 -9.16 14.55 -9.92
C PHE A 127 -10.44 14.61 -10.74
N HIS A 128 -10.60 13.67 -11.66
CA HIS A 128 -11.93 13.23 -12.04
C HIS A 128 -12.47 12.49 -10.82
N GLN A 129 -13.27 13.23 -10.07
CA GLN A 129 -14.12 12.75 -8.98
C GLN A 129 -14.80 11.45 -9.46
N GLY A 130 -14.44 10.32 -8.85
CA GLY A 130 -15.10 9.04 -9.11
C GLY A 130 -14.25 7.88 -9.68
N VAL A 131 -12.91 7.93 -9.68
CA VAL A 131 -12.14 6.70 -9.95
C VAL A 131 -11.77 6.02 -8.62
N PRO A 132 -12.35 4.86 -8.30
CA PRO A 132 -12.00 4.11 -7.10
C PRO A 132 -10.52 3.73 -7.14
N GLN A 133 -9.83 3.75 -6.00
CA GLN A 133 -8.51 3.11 -5.93
C GLN A 133 -8.69 1.62 -6.13
N VAL A 134 -7.94 1.08 -7.07
CA VAL A 134 -8.12 -0.28 -7.52
C VAL A 134 -6.84 -1.06 -7.33
N THR A 135 -6.97 -2.22 -6.71
CA THR A 135 -5.84 -3.09 -6.35
C THR A 135 -5.36 -3.98 -7.50
N SER A 136 -6.13 -4.07 -8.59
CA SER A 136 -5.83 -4.84 -9.80
C SER A 136 -6.57 -4.23 -11.00
N ILE A 137 -6.06 -4.42 -12.22
CA ILE A 137 -6.74 -4.01 -13.47
C ILE A 137 -8.17 -4.60 -13.55
N GLU A 138 -8.38 -5.79 -12.98
CA GLU A 138 -9.67 -6.49 -12.95
C GLU A 138 -10.72 -5.74 -12.10
N ASP A 139 -10.34 -5.33 -10.90
CA ASP A 139 -11.18 -4.56 -9.99
C ASP A 139 -11.47 -3.15 -10.57
N ALA A 140 -10.67 -2.69 -11.54
CA ALA A 140 -10.76 -1.34 -12.09
C ALA A 140 -11.82 -1.33 -13.18
N MET A 141 -11.73 -2.32 -14.07
CA MET A 141 -12.71 -2.54 -15.11
C MET A 141 -14.09 -2.86 -14.51
N LYS A 142 -14.14 -3.63 -13.42
CA LYS A 142 -15.40 -3.94 -12.73
C LYS A 142 -16.12 -2.68 -12.22
N LYS A 143 -15.41 -1.80 -11.51
CA LYS A 143 -16.00 -0.58 -10.96
C LYS A 143 -16.37 0.44 -12.04
N ILE A 144 -15.63 0.49 -13.14
CA ILE A 144 -15.99 1.30 -14.31
C ILE A 144 -17.33 0.82 -14.90
N LEU A 145 -17.52 -0.50 -15.02
CA LEU A 145 -18.77 -1.07 -15.55
C LEU A 145 -19.94 -0.83 -14.57
N GLU A 146 -19.74 -1.03 -13.27
CA GLU A 146 -20.74 -0.74 -12.23
C GLU A 146 -21.23 0.73 -12.29
N GLY A 147 -20.31 1.70 -12.36
CA GLY A 147 -20.67 3.11 -12.45
C GLY A 147 -21.41 3.50 -13.74
N ILE A 148 -21.11 2.83 -14.85
CA ILE A 148 -21.84 3.02 -16.12
C ILE A 148 -23.26 2.47 -16.00
N HIS A 149 -23.46 1.29 -15.40
CA HIS A 149 -24.78 0.72 -15.16
C HIS A 149 -25.64 1.60 -14.25
N GLU A 150 -25.10 2.07 -13.13
CA GLU A 150 -25.80 3.01 -12.24
C GLU A 150 -26.22 4.28 -12.95
N SER A 151 -25.35 4.86 -13.79
CA SER A 151 -25.67 6.08 -14.54
C SER A 151 -26.80 5.91 -15.58
N MET A 152 -27.09 4.68 -16.01
CA MET A 152 -28.19 4.36 -16.93
C MET A 152 -29.54 4.19 -16.23
N ASP A 153 -29.56 3.87 -14.93
CA ASP A 153 -30.78 3.67 -14.15
C ASP A 153 -31.38 4.98 -13.60
N VAL A 154 -30.65 6.10 -13.67
CA VAL A 154 -31.01 7.39 -13.03
C VAL A 154 -32.14 8.16 -13.73
N ASP A 155 -32.64 7.72 -14.89
CA ASP A 155 -33.72 8.42 -15.61
C ASP A 155 -35.15 8.10 -15.11
N ASN A 156 -35.32 7.39 -13.99
CA ASN A 156 -36.63 6.93 -13.52
C ASN A 156 -37.02 7.52 -12.15
N VAL A 157 -37.21 8.83 -12.09
CA VAL A 157 -37.95 9.49 -11.00
C VAL A 157 -39.22 10.09 -11.61
N ASP A 158 -40.36 9.55 -11.14
CA ASP A 158 -41.75 9.86 -11.50
C ASP A 158 -42.21 9.55 -12.93
N ASN A 159 -42.78 8.35 -13.10
CA ASN A 159 -44.17 8.08 -13.53
C ASN A 159 -44.29 6.62 -14.00
N ASN A 160 -45.37 5.93 -13.60
CA ASN A 160 -45.60 4.48 -13.75
C ASN A 160 -45.78 3.96 -15.20
N GLU A 161 -45.01 4.44 -16.18
CA GLU A 161 -44.88 3.80 -17.49
C GLU A 161 -43.40 3.69 -17.91
N PRO A 162 -42.94 2.53 -18.40
CA PRO A 162 -41.58 2.39 -18.92
C PRO A 162 -41.41 3.29 -20.15
N LYS A 163 -40.70 4.40 -19.99
CA LYS A 163 -40.34 5.30 -21.09
C LYS A 163 -39.52 4.53 -22.11
N PRO A 164 -39.86 4.54 -23.41
CA PRO A 164 -39.06 3.85 -24.41
C PRO A 164 -37.67 4.50 -24.50
N MET A 165 -36.62 3.80 -24.06
CA MET A 165 -35.23 4.23 -24.23
C MET A 165 -34.98 4.63 -25.68
N ALA A 166 -34.30 5.76 -25.90
CA ALA A 166 -33.93 6.21 -27.24
C ALA A 166 -33.02 5.17 -27.92
N LEU A 167 -33.14 5.03 -29.24
CA LEU A 167 -32.44 3.98 -30.02
C LEU A 167 -30.91 3.98 -29.77
N LYS A 168 -30.31 5.17 -29.68
CA LYS A 168 -28.88 5.35 -29.34
C LYS A 168 -28.50 4.88 -27.93
N GLN A 169 -29.40 4.98 -26.94
CA GLN A 169 -29.17 4.46 -25.59
C GLN A 169 -29.26 2.94 -25.55
N ARG A 170 -30.11 2.32 -26.40
CA ARG A 170 -30.21 0.86 -26.53
C ARG A 170 -28.94 0.27 -27.15
N ASP A 171 -28.43 0.90 -28.21
CA ASP A 171 -27.20 0.46 -28.87
C ASP A 171 -25.99 0.57 -27.92
N LEU A 172 -25.92 1.66 -27.13
CA LEU A 172 -24.89 1.84 -26.11
C LEU A 172 -24.99 0.77 -25.02
N LYS A 173 -26.19 0.50 -24.51
CA LYS A 173 -26.43 -0.54 -23.49
C LYS A 173 -26.03 -1.92 -24.01
N GLN A 174 -26.41 -2.28 -25.24
CA GLN A 174 -26.01 -3.56 -25.84
C GLN A 174 -24.50 -3.68 -25.99
N ALA A 175 -23.82 -2.61 -26.39
CA ALA A 175 -22.36 -2.60 -26.49
C ALA A 175 -21.69 -2.83 -25.12
N ILE A 176 -22.20 -2.21 -24.06
CA ILE A 176 -21.71 -2.40 -22.69
C ILE A 176 -21.97 -3.83 -22.21
N ASP A 177 -23.17 -4.37 -22.39
CA ASP A 177 -23.52 -5.74 -21.99
C ASP A 177 -22.61 -6.79 -22.70
N VAL A 178 -22.19 -6.53 -23.94
CA VAL A 178 -21.23 -7.37 -24.67
C VAL A 178 -19.81 -7.26 -24.10
N ILE A 179 -19.37 -6.05 -23.75
CA ILE A 179 -18.07 -5.83 -23.13
C ILE A 179 -17.99 -6.53 -21.77
N ASP A 180 -19.00 -6.34 -20.93
CA ASP A 180 -19.08 -6.94 -19.60
C ASP A 180 -19.06 -8.48 -19.65
N ARG A 181 -19.88 -9.07 -20.53
CA ARG A 181 -19.91 -10.52 -20.74
C ARG A 181 -18.57 -11.07 -21.23
N ASN A 182 -17.93 -10.40 -22.19
CA ASN A 182 -16.64 -10.84 -22.71
C ASN A 182 -15.54 -10.75 -21.66
N PHE A 183 -15.60 -9.73 -20.81
CA PHE A 183 -14.67 -9.55 -19.72
C PHE A 183 -14.82 -10.64 -18.66
N CYS A 184 -16.04 -10.88 -18.16
CA CYS A 184 -16.32 -11.93 -17.18
C CYS A 184 -15.91 -13.32 -17.69
N ASN A 185 -16.23 -13.65 -18.95
CA ASN A 185 -15.81 -14.91 -19.56
C ASN A 185 -14.27 -15.04 -19.69
N SER A 186 -13.56 -13.93 -19.84
CA SER A 186 -12.09 -13.92 -19.87
C SER A 186 -11.51 -14.21 -18.48
N LEU A 187 -12.10 -13.62 -17.43
CA LEU A 187 -11.70 -13.86 -16.04
C LEU A 187 -11.91 -15.33 -15.64
N ASP A 188 -13.09 -15.89 -15.92
CA ASP A 188 -13.39 -17.29 -15.60
C ASP A 188 -12.41 -18.26 -16.27
N LYS A 189 -12.00 -17.96 -17.51
CA LYS A 189 -10.98 -18.73 -18.23
C LYS A 189 -9.61 -18.61 -17.56
N GLN A 190 -9.22 -17.42 -17.11
CA GLN A 190 -7.95 -17.24 -16.38
C GLN A 190 -7.95 -17.97 -15.04
N GLU A 191 -9.05 -17.94 -14.29
CA GLU A 191 -9.18 -18.70 -13.04
C GLU A 191 -9.11 -20.22 -13.28
N ALA A 192 -9.80 -20.71 -14.31
CA ALA A 192 -9.74 -22.11 -14.70
C ALA A 192 -8.32 -22.55 -15.11
N ILE A 193 -7.58 -21.70 -15.84
CA ILE A 193 -6.18 -21.96 -16.23
C ILE A 193 -5.26 -21.97 -15.00
N LYS A 194 -5.42 -21.01 -14.07
CA LYS A 194 -4.66 -20.96 -12.80
C LYS A 194 -4.92 -22.22 -11.96
N LYS A 195 -6.17 -22.68 -11.87
CA LYS A 195 -6.57 -23.89 -11.13
C LYS A 195 -6.07 -25.18 -11.78
N LYS A 196 -6.00 -25.24 -13.12
CA LYS A 196 -5.43 -26.37 -13.86
C LYS A 196 -3.91 -26.45 -13.71
N ASN A 197 -3.24 -25.31 -13.67
CA ASN A 197 -1.78 -25.22 -13.49
C ASN A 197 -1.34 -25.44 -12.03
N SER A 198 -2.20 -25.22 -11.04
CA SER A 198 -1.91 -25.57 -9.65
C SER A 198 -2.07 -27.07 -9.37
N HIS A 199 -3.04 -27.76 -10.01
CA HIS A 199 -3.19 -29.22 -9.95
C HIS A 199 -2.13 -30.01 -10.73
N GLY A 200 -1.37 -29.37 -11.61
CA GLY A 200 -0.31 -30.01 -12.41
C GLY A 200 1.03 -30.18 -11.67
N LYS A 201 1.24 -29.51 -10.53
CA LYS A 201 2.51 -29.54 -9.81
C LYS A 201 2.69 -30.75 -8.87
N ASP A 202 1.62 -31.48 -8.58
CA ASP A 202 1.67 -32.62 -7.63
C ASP A 202 2.02 -33.98 -8.29
N LYS A 203 2.35 -34.02 -9.60
CA LYS A 203 2.67 -35.26 -10.33
C LYS A 203 4.05 -35.32 -10.96
N LEU A 204 5.01 -34.52 -10.51
CA LEU A 204 6.43 -34.76 -10.76
C LEU A 204 7.08 -35.33 -9.50
N SER A 205 6.79 -36.61 -9.26
CA SER A 205 7.59 -37.44 -8.36
C SER A 205 9.03 -37.46 -8.86
N ASN A 206 9.93 -36.90 -8.07
CA ASN A 206 11.37 -36.89 -8.23
C ASN A 206 11.92 -38.34 -8.38
N PRO A 207 12.56 -38.75 -9.49
CA PRO A 207 13.10 -40.11 -9.62
C PRO A 207 14.51 -40.30 -9.04
N PHE A 208 15.14 -39.28 -8.46
CA PHE A 208 16.50 -39.37 -7.91
C PHE A 208 16.54 -39.41 -6.38
N MET A 209 15.87 -40.40 -5.78
CA MET A 209 16.08 -40.80 -4.37
C MET A 209 15.86 -42.31 -4.26
N ARG A 210 16.66 -43.08 -4.97
CA ARG A 210 16.88 -44.49 -4.67
C ARG A 210 18.35 -44.73 -4.96
N TRP A 211 19.09 -45.13 -3.92
CA TRP A 211 20.40 -45.79 -3.89
C TRP A 211 21.10 -45.32 -2.60
N GLY A 212 20.95 -46.11 -1.55
CA GLY A 212 21.51 -45.81 -0.24
C GLY A 212 21.15 -46.89 0.75
N THR A 213 21.64 -48.11 0.53
CA THR A 213 21.83 -49.15 1.57
C THR A 213 22.47 -50.37 0.94
N TRP A 214 23.78 -50.56 1.07
CA TRP A 214 24.41 -51.88 1.20
C TRP A 214 25.71 -51.76 2.02
N HIS A 215 25.60 -52.28 3.25
CA HIS A 215 26.59 -52.89 4.14
C HIS A 215 27.93 -52.22 4.47
N ARG A 216 27.96 -51.69 5.71
CA ARG A 216 29.09 -51.73 6.63
C ARG A 216 29.36 -53.21 6.98
N LYS A 217 30.55 -53.73 6.72
CA LYS A 217 31.09 -54.92 7.38
C LYS A 217 32.24 -54.48 8.27
N ASP A 218 32.16 -54.92 9.51
CA ASP A 218 33.08 -54.61 10.59
C ASP A 218 34.46 -55.25 10.39
N THR A 219 35.44 -54.57 10.97
CA THR A 219 36.76 -55.01 11.44
C THR A 219 36.85 -56.47 11.94
N LEU A 220 37.95 -57.17 11.62
CA LEU A 220 38.84 -57.88 12.58
C LEU A 220 39.98 -58.64 11.86
N TRP A 221 41.22 -58.35 12.31
CA TRP A 221 42.55 -58.94 12.06
C TRP A 221 43.17 -58.83 10.65
#